data_AF-A0A257CSB6-F1
#
_entry.id   AF-A0A257CSB6-F1
#
_cell.length_a   1.000
_cell.length_b   1.000
_cell.length_c   1.000
_cell.angle_alpha   90.00
_cell.angle_beta   90.00
_cell.angle_gamma   90.00
#
_symmetry.space_group_name_H-M   'P 1'
#
loop_
_entity.id
_entity.type
_entity.pdbx_description
1 polymer ?
#
loop_
_entity_poly.entity_id
_entity_poly.type
_entity_poly.pdbx_seq_one_letter_code
_entity_poly.pdbx_strand_id
1 'polypeptide(L)'
;MATAETTSLFAQLKNLDEHQLRRLLVEHLTKQKLGLYWESNAIARDAALNADVVLPRVVPDFSHTPAGVTHHRNLVIEGDNFDSLRLLRATHAGKIRVIYIDPPYNTGNKDWVYNDKFVGANDRWRHSQWLEFLYQRLVLARELLTSDGVILVSINDENRSRLELLMDEVFPVRRVGSFVWRSRTGGNDTKGAFHSTNHEHVLIYGNPGFRFSGDEKSYSMYKYQEGDRVYRLSDLTKAHDFRERPNTYYPIIDPTTAIFYPCNPQRVWAYSSAARLKEGQKIRGDTMEEMIAKGLIWFPTDQRVETFTTEHSLREAIGQKDVPMSGTTPLLFEDMPDLLSWVGKKIGYGRPAFKRFKEGLKNETQPISSWLTPKQESETAEEELNMPVVGTTEEGSKELKDLMGDKAFPYPKPPSVIKALLAQATKPNDTILDFFAGSGTTGQAVLELNAEDGGNRRFILCSSTEATAKEPDKNLCRDVCAERLRRVIAGYGGKPGYSLAQGGEFAYLQLDKIEAADVAFEAKPEHATTLISMQNAAVVPVERAQTAIQIIATGDDWLTVICHAATPEAVNVLAALPAQHGLARLAVFCPRPKALAALLAERGVEANTYSIVDALLNGQVRGGQGASA
;
A
#
# COMPACT_ATOMS: atom_id res chain seq x y z
N MET A 1 38.69 10.34 -4.96
CA MET A 1 37.94 11.46 -5.58
C MET A 1 37.58 12.60 -4.62
N ALA A 2 37.53 12.40 -3.29
CA ALA A 2 37.17 13.44 -2.32
C ALA A 2 38.08 14.69 -2.30
N THR A 3 39.33 14.59 -2.74
CA THR A 3 40.29 15.72 -2.78
C THR A 3 40.12 16.60 -4.02
N ALA A 4 39.55 16.08 -5.12
CA ALA A 4 39.37 16.84 -6.36
C ALA A 4 38.16 17.79 -6.28
N GLU A 5 37.07 17.36 -5.63
CA GLU A 5 35.86 18.19 -5.47
C GLU A 5 36.03 19.32 -4.45
N THR A 6 36.77 19.10 -3.36
CA THR A 6 37.07 20.19 -2.40
C THR A 6 37.96 21.27 -3.02
N THR A 7 38.90 20.87 -3.89
CA THR A 7 39.78 21.80 -4.59
C THR A 7 39.02 22.63 -5.64
N SER A 8 38.02 22.04 -6.29
CA SER A 8 37.09 22.72 -7.21
C SER A 8 36.25 23.79 -6.50
N LEU A 9 35.69 23.48 -5.33
CA LEU A 9 34.88 24.42 -4.56
C LEU A 9 35.71 25.60 -4.03
N PHE A 10 36.92 25.33 -3.52
CA PHE A 10 37.85 26.38 -3.06
C PHE A 10 38.34 27.28 -4.20
N ALA A 11 38.53 26.72 -5.40
CA ALA A 11 38.89 27.50 -6.59
C ALA A 11 37.75 28.40 -7.07
N GLN A 12 36.50 27.93 -6.99
CA GLN A 12 35.32 28.73 -7.30
C GLN A 12 35.08 29.85 -6.29
N LEU A 13 35.29 29.59 -4.99
CA LEU A 13 35.14 30.59 -3.92
C LEU A 13 36.05 31.83 -4.08
N LYS A 14 37.24 31.67 -4.68
CA LYS A 14 38.18 32.79 -4.94
C LYS A 14 37.67 33.79 -5.98
N ASN A 15 36.75 33.38 -6.83
CA ASN A 15 36.25 34.19 -7.95
C ASN A 15 34.83 34.74 -7.72
N LEU A 16 34.24 34.49 -6.54
CA LEU A 16 32.92 34.99 -6.18
C LEU A 16 33.05 36.30 -5.43
N ASP A 17 32.28 37.30 -5.84
CA ASP A 17 32.19 38.56 -5.09
C ASP A 17 31.33 38.40 -3.82
N GLU A 18 31.41 39.39 -2.92
CA GLU A 18 30.69 39.37 -1.64
C GLU A 18 29.16 39.20 -1.81
N HIS A 19 28.58 39.77 -2.87
CA HIS A 19 27.15 39.66 -3.15
C HIS A 19 26.77 38.26 -3.62
N GLN A 20 27.59 37.65 -4.49
CA GLN A 20 27.41 36.29 -4.96
C GLN A 20 27.59 35.28 -3.82
N LEU A 21 28.56 35.50 -2.94
CA LEU A 21 28.79 34.66 -1.76
C LEU A 21 27.61 34.73 -0.78
N ARG A 22 27.15 35.95 -0.47
CA ARG A 22 25.97 36.16 0.39
C ARG A 22 24.72 35.54 -0.22
N ARG A 23 24.52 35.66 -1.53
CA ARG A 23 23.40 35.01 -2.24
C ARG A 23 23.47 33.49 -2.15
N LEU A 24 24.62 32.88 -2.44
CA LEU A 24 24.78 31.42 -2.36
C LEU A 24 24.64 30.91 -0.93
N LEU A 25 25.14 31.66 0.06
CA LEU A 25 24.99 31.33 1.47
C LEU A 25 23.53 31.44 1.90
N VAL A 26 22.81 32.49 1.49
CA VAL A 26 21.38 32.65 1.75
C VAL A 26 20.59 31.56 1.04
N GLU A 27 20.85 31.26 -0.24
CA GLU A 27 20.23 30.14 -0.96
C GLU A 27 20.49 28.82 -0.23
N HIS A 28 21.70 28.56 0.24
CA HIS A 28 22.05 27.34 0.98
C HIS A 28 21.38 27.27 2.37
N LEU A 29 21.37 28.36 3.13
CA LEU A 29 20.77 28.45 4.46
C LEU A 29 19.23 28.44 4.41
N THR A 30 18.63 29.04 3.38
CA THR A 30 17.17 29.04 3.15
C THR A 30 16.69 27.79 2.39
N LYS A 31 17.62 26.98 1.86
CA LYS A 31 17.32 25.63 1.34
C LYS A 31 16.88 24.68 2.45
N GLN A 32 17.26 24.93 3.69
CA GLN A 32 16.82 24.15 4.84
C GLN A 32 15.33 24.39 5.09
N LYS A 33 14.51 23.57 4.43
CA LYS A 33 13.08 23.43 4.70
C LYS A 33 12.91 22.57 5.96
N LEU A 34 11.74 22.67 6.60
CA LEU A 34 11.30 21.65 7.53
C LEU A 34 11.32 20.30 6.79
N GLY A 35 12.17 19.36 7.23
CA GLY A 35 12.38 18.10 6.53
C GLY A 35 13.54 17.28 7.09
N LEU A 36 13.82 16.15 6.44
CA LEU A 36 14.90 15.24 6.81
C LEU A 36 16.22 15.66 6.15
N TYR A 37 17.29 15.73 6.94
CA TYR A 37 18.66 15.86 6.44
C TYR A 37 19.50 14.69 6.94
N TRP A 38 20.29 14.09 6.05
CA TRP A 38 21.26 13.04 6.39
C TRP A 38 22.55 13.24 5.58
N GLU A 39 23.64 12.65 6.06
CA GLU A 39 24.99 12.89 5.56
C GLU A 39 25.33 12.05 4.30
N SER A 40 24.48 12.14 3.28
CA SER A 40 24.60 11.39 2.02
C SER A 40 25.97 11.54 1.32
N ASN A 41 26.58 12.73 1.41
CA ASN A 41 27.91 12.99 0.83
C ASN A 41 29.08 12.48 1.71
N ALA A 42 28.82 12.13 2.97
CA ALA A 42 29.85 11.66 3.91
C ALA A 42 29.92 10.13 4.01
N ILE A 43 28.95 9.42 3.44
CA ILE A 43 28.89 7.96 3.40
C ILE A 43 29.35 7.43 2.05
N ALA A 44 29.94 6.24 2.05
CA ALA A 44 30.26 5.56 0.81
C ALA A 44 28.96 5.23 0.05
N ARG A 45 28.90 5.61 -1.23
CA ARG A 45 27.77 5.24 -2.09
C ARG A 45 27.74 3.74 -2.30
N ASP A 46 26.54 3.22 -2.49
CA ASP A 46 26.29 1.82 -2.85
C ASP A 46 27.06 1.46 -4.12
N ALA A 47 27.79 0.35 -4.12
CA ALA A 47 28.55 -0.10 -5.28
C ALA A 47 27.65 -0.33 -6.51
N ALA A 48 26.38 -0.71 -6.29
CA ALA A 48 25.37 -0.86 -7.34
C ALA A 48 25.05 0.46 -8.07
N LEU A 49 25.44 1.62 -7.53
CA LEU A 49 25.29 2.92 -8.18
C LEU A 49 26.35 3.17 -9.26
N ASN A 50 27.39 2.33 -9.37
CA ASN A 50 28.50 2.47 -10.32
C ASN A 50 28.30 1.60 -11.59
N ALA A 51 27.18 1.84 -12.27
CA ALA A 51 26.94 1.92 -13.74
C ALA A 51 27.19 0.76 -14.75
N ASP A 52 26.75 -0.47 -14.48
CA ASP A 52 26.47 -1.47 -15.54
C ASP A 52 25.03 -1.41 -16.07
N VAL A 53 24.79 -1.90 -17.29
CA VAL A 53 23.47 -2.28 -17.79
C VAL A 53 23.05 -3.61 -17.15
N VAL A 54 21.81 -3.69 -16.68
CA VAL A 54 21.29 -4.86 -15.96
C VAL A 54 20.44 -5.69 -16.92
N LEU A 55 20.89 -6.89 -17.24
CA LEU A 55 20.22 -7.80 -18.16
C LEU A 55 19.66 -9.02 -17.41
N PRO A 56 18.37 -9.36 -17.61
CA PRO A 56 17.77 -10.52 -16.96
C PRO A 56 18.19 -11.82 -17.66
N ARG A 57 18.52 -12.83 -16.85
CA ARG A 57 18.78 -14.19 -17.31
C ARG A 57 17.90 -15.17 -16.55
N VAL A 58 17.12 -15.96 -17.30
CA VAL A 58 16.25 -16.99 -16.72
C VAL A 58 17.09 -18.16 -16.21
N VAL A 59 16.76 -18.69 -15.03
CA VAL A 59 17.33 -19.90 -14.45
C VAL A 59 16.25 -20.97 -14.28
N PRO A 60 16.02 -21.82 -15.30
CA PRO A 60 14.85 -22.70 -15.32
C PRO A 60 14.78 -23.74 -14.21
N ASP A 61 15.93 -24.17 -13.68
CA ASP A 61 15.99 -25.13 -12.57
C ASP A 61 15.37 -24.59 -11.28
N PHE A 62 15.32 -23.25 -11.12
CA PHE A 62 14.71 -22.59 -9.97
C PHE A 62 13.35 -21.95 -10.29
N SER A 63 12.98 -21.87 -11.57
CA SER A 63 11.63 -21.47 -12.01
C SER A 63 10.60 -22.54 -11.66
N HIS A 64 9.32 -22.15 -11.67
CA HIS A 64 8.21 -23.10 -11.68
C HIS A 64 7.44 -23.00 -12.98
N THR A 65 7.54 -24.04 -13.81
CA THR A 65 6.97 -24.07 -15.16
C THR A 65 6.11 -25.32 -15.35
N PRO A 66 4.83 -25.28 -14.95
CA PRO A 66 3.88 -26.34 -15.24
C PRO A 66 3.76 -26.64 -16.75
N ALA A 67 3.24 -27.82 -17.08
CA ALA A 67 2.97 -28.19 -18.47
C ALA A 67 1.99 -27.19 -19.13
N GLY A 68 2.29 -26.78 -20.36
CA GLY A 68 1.46 -25.86 -21.14
C GLY A 68 1.72 -24.37 -20.92
N VAL A 69 2.67 -24.00 -20.04
CA VAL A 69 3.12 -22.61 -19.91
C VAL A 69 4.01 -22.24 -21.10
N THR A 70 3.66 -21.16 -21.81
CA THR A 70 4.49 -20.57 -22.86
C THR A 70 5.26 -19.34 -22.37
N HIS A 71 4.70 -18.63 -21.40
CA HIS A 71 5.29 -17.46 -20.79
C HIS A 71 4.96 -17.40 -19.30
N HIS A 72 5.94 -16.99 -18.50
CA HIS A 72 5.78 -16.64 -17.09
C HIS A 72 5.32 -15.19 -16.95
N ARG A 73 4.30 -14.97 -16.12
CA ARG A 73 3.77 -13.65 -15.75
C ARG A 73 4.26 -13.22 -14.37
N ASN A 74 4.59 -14.18 -13.52
CA ASN A 74 5.16 -13.92 -12.21
C ASN A 74 6.68 -14.04 -12.23
N LEU A 75 7.35 -13.20 -11.46
CA LEU A 75 8.81 -13.09 -11.46
C LEU A 75 9.36 -13.24 -10.04
N VAL A 76 10.45 -13.99 -9.90
CA VAL A 76 11.33 -14.00 -8.73
C VAL A 76 12.71 -13.59 -9.21
N ILE A 77 13.20 -12.45 -8.76
CA ILE A 77 14.46 -11.85 -9.17
C ILE A 77 15.47 -12.02 -8.02
N GLU A 78 16.52 -12.79 -8.28
CA GLU A 78 17.69 -12.93 -7.42
C GLU A 78 18.67 -11.80 -7.67
N GLY A 79 18.98 -11.05 -6.62
CA GLY A 79 20.02 -10.04 -6.66
C GLY A 79 19.79 -8.89 -5.70
N ASP A 80 20.64 -7.87 -5.81
CA ASP A 80 20.38 -6.61 -5.12
C ASP A 80 19.09 -5.97 -5.67
N ASN A 81 18.28 -5.45 -4.76
CA ASN A 81 16.99 -4.86 -5.10
C ASN A 81 17.11 -3.52 -5.81
N PHE A 82 18.23 -2.79 -5.70
CA PHE A 82 18.49 -1.60 -6.51
C PHE A 82 18.66 -1.98 -7.99
N ASP A 83 19.46 -3.00 -8.30
CA ASP A 83 19.62 -3.49 -9.68
C ASP A 83 18.32 -4.08 -10.24
N SER A 84 17.58 -4.84 -9.41
CA SER A 84 16.23 -5.30 -9.76
C SER A 84 15.30 -4.13 -10.10
N LEU A 85 15.30 -3.06 -9.30
CA LEU A 85 14.49 -1.86 -9.56
C LEU A 85 14.94 -1.10 -10.81
N ARG A 86 16.24 -1.11 -11.16
CA ARG A 86 16.74 -0.52 -12.42
C ARG A 86 16.24 -1.29 -13.64
N LEU A 87 16.27 -2.63 -13.60
CA LEU A 87 15.66 -3.49 -14.61
C LEU A 87 14.15 -3.22 -14.71
N LEU A 88 13.47 -3.15 -13.57
CA LEU A 88 12.02 -2.89 -13.52
C LEU A 88 11.66 -1.49 -13.99
N ARG A 89 12.54 -0.49 -13.85
CA ARG A 89 12.32 0.83 -14.45
C ARG A 89 12.28 0.74 -15.98
N ALA A 90 13.15 -0.06 -16.59
CA ALA A 90 13.16 -0.25 -18.04
C ALA A 90 11.95 -1.07 -18.55
N THR A 91 11.36 -1.92 -17.71
CA THR A 91 10.35 -2.92 -18.16
C THR A 91 8.94 -2.65 -17.62
N HIS A 92 8.80 -2.03 -16.45
CA HIS A 92 7.59 -1.91 -15.65
C HIS A 92 7.31 -0.47 -15.14
N ALA A 93 8.02 0.55 -15.64
CA ALA A 93 7.69 1.94 -15.32
C ALA A 93 6.20 2.25 -15.58
N GLY A 94 5.52 2.79 -14.57
CA GLY A 94 4.08 3.07 -14.60
C GLY A 94 3.15 1.86 -14.69
N LYS A 95 3.63 0.62 -14.48
CA LYS A 95 2.83 -0.63 -14.62
C LYS A 95 2.50 -1.33 -13.31
N ILE A 96 3.09 -0.91 -12.19
CA ILE A 96 2.89 -1.54 -10.87
C ILE A 96 1.71 -0.90 -10.14
N ARG A 97 0.79 -1.72 -9.65
CA ARG A 97 -0.35 -1.25 -8.86
C ARG A 97 0.06 -1.05 -7.40
N VAL A 98 0.57 -2.10 -6.78
CA VAL A 98 0.94 -2.09 -5.37
C VAL A 98 2.41 -2.43 -5.24
N ILE A 99 3.12 -1.62 -4.47
CA ILE A 99 4.41 -1.98 -3.93
C ILE A 99 4.20 -2.27 -2.45
N TYR A 100 4.48 -3.50 -2.00
CA TYR A 100 4.56 -3.81 -0.57
C TYR A 100 6.01 -4.09 -0.24
N ILE A 101 6.53 -3.47 0.81
CA ILE A 101 7.88 -3.75 1.29
C ILE A 101 7.92 -3.85 2.81
N ASP A 102 8.75 -4.77 3.28
CA ASP A 102 9.17 -4.89 4.67
C ASP A 102 10.68 -4.66 4.77
N PRO A 103 11.12 -3.39 4.68
CA PRO A 103 12.55 -3.08 4.71
C PRO A 103 13.14 -3.44 6.09
N PRO A 104 14.46 -3.62 6.18
CA PRO A 104 15.10 -3.90 7.47
C PRO A 104 14.89 -2.75 8.46
N TYR A 105 14.56 -3.06 9.72
CA TYR A 105 14.21 -2.05 10.73
C TYR A 105 15.41 -1.40 11.41
N ASN A 106 16.63 -1.67 10.95
CA ASN A 106 17.84 -1.06 11.48
C ASN A 106 18.00 -1.21 13.01
N THR A 107 17.62 -2.36 13.57
CA THR A 107 17.64 -2.59 15.03
C THR A 107 19.06 -2.81 15.57
N GLY A 108 19.99 -3.15 14.67
CA GLY A 108 21.43 -3.28 14.98
C GLY A 108 21.90 -4.72 15.15
N ASN A 109 21.01 -5.71 15.00
CA ASN A 109 21.31 -7.15 15.15
C ASN A 109 21.75 -7.82 13.84
N LYS A 110 22.56 -7.15 13.01
CA LYS A 110 22.93 -7.60 11.66
C LYS A 110 21.72 -7.83 10.75
N ASP A 111 20.74 -6.93 10.82
CA ASP A 111 19.44 -7.10 10.16
C ASP A 111 19.49 -6.81 8.65
N TRP A 112 20.59 -6.23 8.15
CA TRP A 112 20.73 -5.87 6.73
C TRP A 112 22.17 -5.61 6.29
N VAL A 113 22.37 -5.73 4.98
CA VAL A 113 23.66 -5.61 4.28
C VAL A 113 23.69 -4.31 3.48
N TYR A 114 24.79 -3.56 3.61
CA TYR A 114 25.12 -2.40 2.78
C TYR A 114 26.55 -2.56 2.26
N ASN A 115 26.77 -2.47 0.95
CA ASN A 115 28.08 -2.71 0.34
C ASN A 115 28.71 -4.05 0.79
N ASP A 116 27.95 -5.14 0.71
CA ASP A 116 28.34 -6.51 1.11
C ASP A 116 28.75 -6.68 2.59
N LYS A 117 28.42 -5.69 3.43
CA LYS A 117 28.74 -5.70 4.87
C LYS A 117 27.50 -5.44 5.71
N PHE A 118 27.35 -6.21 6.78
CA PHE A 118 26.34 -5.91 7.79
C PHE A 118 26.66 -4.59 8.49
N VAL A 119 25.66 -3.72 8.58
CA VAL A 119 25.78 -2.48 9.36
C VAL A 119 25.56 -2.80 10.83
N GLY A 120 26.59 -2.57 11.65
CA GLY A 120 26.56 -2.88 13.08
C GLY A 120 25.86 -1.80 13.90
N ALA A 121 25.38 -2.17 15.10
CA ALA A 121 24.75 -1.26 16.04
C ALA A 121 25.61 -0.03 16.42
N ASN A 122 26.94 -0.18 16.44
CA ASN A 122 27.89 0.87 16.81
C ASN A 122 28.42 1.69 15.61
N ASP A 123 27.90 1.49 14.40
CA ASP A 123 28.30 2.30 13.25
C ASP A 123 27.77 3.74 13.42
N ARG A 124 28.70 4.71 13.43
CA ARG A 124 28.40 6.14 13.56
C ARG A 124 27.40 6.62 12.51
N TRP A 125 27.45 6.07 11.30
CA TRP A 125 26.63 6.46 10.15
C TRP A 125 25.46 5.52 9.89
N ARG A 126 25.13 4.63 10.84
CA ARG A 126 24.09 3.59 10.68
C ARG A 126 22.77 4.13 10.13
N HIS A 127 22.25 5.22 10.70
CA HIS A 127 20.97 5.79 10.26
C HIS A 127 21.09 6.47 8.89
N SER A 128 22.18 7.19 8.63
CA SER A 128 22.42 7.88 7.35
C SER A 128 22.61 6.88 6.20
N GLN A 129 23.31 5.77 6.44
CA GLN A 129 23.43 4.66 5.49
C GLN A 129 22.08 4.00 5.21
N TRP A 130 21.27 3.76 6.25
CA TRP A 130 19.93 3.18 6.10
C TRP A 130 18.99 4.09 5.30
N LEU A 131 19.02 5.40 5.58
CA LEU A 131 18.24 6.40 4.85
C LEU A 131 18.67 6.47 3.39
N GLU A 132 19.98 6.51 3.10
CA GLU A 132 20.49 6.55 1.73
C GLU A 132 20.13 5.27 0.95
N PHE A 133 20.31 4.11 1.58
CA PHE A 133 19.96 2.81 1.02
C PHE A 133 18.50 2.75 0.58
N LEU A 134 17.58 3.20 1.45
CA LEU A 134 16.15 3.26 1.13
C LEU A 134 15.82 4.36 0.13
N TYR A 135 16.40 5.56 0.26
CA TYR A 135 16.16 6.70 -0.62
C TYR A 135 16.35 6.33 -2.09
N GLN A 136 17.50 5.72 -2.43
CA GLN A 136 17.83 5.36 -3.80
C GLN A 136 16.82 4.35 -4.40
N ARG A 137 16.37 3.39 -3.59
CA ARG A 137 15.39 2.36 -4.00
C ARG A 137 13.98 2.94 -4.12
N LEU A 138 13.57 3.77 -3.17
CA LEU A 138 12.24 4.40 -3.16
C LEU A 138 12.06 5.38 -4.33
N VAL A 139 13.13 6.09 -4.74
CA VAL A 139 13.09 6.95 -5.94
C VAL A 139 12.77 6.14 -7.20
N LEU A 140 13.39 4.97 -7.38
CA LEU A 140 13.08 4.08 -8.51
C LEU A 140 11.67 3.50 -8.38
N ALA A 141 11.31 3.00 -7.19
CA ALA A 141 9.98 2.44 -6.92
C ALA A 141 8.84 3.40 -7.27
N ARG A 142 9.03 4.70 -7.04
CA ARG A 142 8.06 5.74 -7.39
C ARG A 142 7.74 5.79 -8.88
N GLU A 143 8.71 5.54 -9.75
CA GLU A 143 8.53 5.56 -11.22
C GLU A 143 7.79 4.31 -11.73
N LEU A 144 7.75 3.24 -10.93
CA LEU A 144 7.06 1.99 -11.28
C LEU A 144 5.55 2.06 -11.06
N LEU A 145 5.09 2.93 -10.16
CA LEU A 145 3.69 3.02 -9.78
C LEU A 145 2.81 3.60 -10.92
N THR A 146 1.71 2.91 -11.20
CA THR A 146 0.57 3.39 -12.00
C THR A 146 -0.02 4.69 -11.42
N SER A 147 -0.77 5.46 -12.21
CA SER A 147 -1.38 6.73 -11.75
C SER A 147 -2.34 6.59 -10.56
N ASP A 148 -2.85 5.39 -10.31
CA ASP A 148 -3.67 5.03 -9.16
C ASP A 148 -3.00 3.98 -8.25
N GLY A 149 -1.67 3.82 -8.35
CA GLY A 149 -0.89 2.90 -7.54
C GLY A 149 -0.55 3.41 -6.13
N VAL A 150 -0.14 2.48 -5.27
CA VAL A 150 0.21 2.72 -3.86
C VAL A 150 1.47 1.98 -3.45
N ILE A 151 2.26 2.57 -2.56
CA ILE A 151 3.31 1.88 -1.81
C ILE A 151 2.90 1.74 -0.34
N LEU A 152 3.04 0.52 0.17
CA LEU A 152 2.76 0.09 1.54
C LEU A 152 4.09 -0.34 2.17
N VAL A 153 4.48 0.30 3.28
CA VAL A 153 5.80 0.08 3.89
C VAL A 153 5.65 -0.30 5.36
N SER A 154 6.03 -1.53 5.71
CA SER A 154 6.05 -1.98 7.10
C SER A 154 7.23 -1.35 7.85
N ILE A 155 7.02 -0.93 9.10
CA ILE A 155 8.06 -0.35 9.94
C ILE A 155 7.72 -0.49 11.43
N ASN A 156 8.75 -0.62 12.26
CA ASN A 156 8.60 -0.53 13.71
C ASN A 156 8.40 0.92 14.19
N ASP A 157 7.96 1.09 15.44
CA ASP A 157 7.75 2.40 16.04
C ASP A 157 9.06 3.24 16.12
N GLU A 158 10.19 2.59 16.45
CA GLU A 158 11.50 3.25 16.64
C GLU A 158 12.00 4.02 15.41
N ASN A 159 11.81 3.47 14.22
CA ASN A 159 12.32 4.05 12.97
C ASN A 159 11.23 4.70 12.11
N ARG A 160 9.97 4.59 12.52
CA ARG A 160 8.82 5.15 11.80
C ARG A 160 9.01 6.62 11.45
N SER A 161 9.40 7.46 12.41
CA SER A 161 9.49 8.91 12.20
C SER A 161 10.53 9.28 11.13
N ARG A 162 11.68 8.60 11.12
CA ARG A 162 12.72 8.79 10.10
C ARG A 162 12.23 8.36 8.72
N LEU A 163 11.54 7.21 8.66
CA LEU A 163 11.00 6.70 7.40
C LEU A 163 9.86 7.57 6.88
N GLU A 164 8.96 8.06 7.73
CA GLU A 164 7.88 8.96 7.32
C GLU A 164 8.45 10.22 6.66
N LEU A 165 9.46 10.86 7.26
CA LEU A 165 10.09 12.03 6.66
C LEU A 165 10.84 11.72 5.35
N LEU A 166 11.48 10.55 5.26
CA LEU A 166 12.09 10.08 4.01
C LEU A 166 11.03 9.86 2.92
N MET A 167 9.92 9.23 3.27
CA MET A 167 8.80 8.98 2.37
C MET A 167 8.14 10.28 1.91
N ASP A 168 8.01 11.29 2.79
CA ASP A 168 7.52 12.62 2.40
C ASP A 168 8.44 13.32 1.39
N GLU A 169 9.76 13.14 1.50
CA GLU A 169 10.74 13.64 0.52
C GLU A 169 10.61 12.92 -0.83
N VAL A 170 10.47 11.59 -0.84
CA VAL A 170 10.37 10.81 -2.08
C VAL A 170 8.99 10.93 -2.73
N PHE A 171 7.92 10.95 -1.94
CA PHE A 171 6.51 10.91 -2.34
C PHE A 171 5.75 12.15 -1.85
N PRO A 172 6.12 13.36 -2.31
CA PRO A 172 5.52 14.60 -1.83
C PRO A 172 4.01 14.63 -2.11
N VAL A 173 3.21 14.98 -1.08
CA VAL A 173 1.75 15.12 -1.16
C VAL A 173 1.01 13.81 -1.52
N ARG A 174 1.66 12.66 -1.32
CA ARG A 174 1.07 11.34 -1.60
C ARG A 174 0.69 10.56 -0.34
N ARG A 175 0.95 11.11 0.85
CA ARG A 175 0.63 10.45 2.13
C ARG A 175 -0.88 10.26 2.26
N VAL A 176 -1.30 9.01 2.43
CA VAL A 176 -2.70 8.63 2.68
C VAL A 176 -2.93 8.42 4.18
N GLY A 177 -1.99 7.78 4.87
CA GLY A 177 -2.10 7.48 6.29
C GLY A 177 -1.19 6.32 6.71
N SER A 178 -1.58 5.61 7.75
CA SER A 178 -0.89 4.40 8.21
C SER A 178 -1.87 3.40 8.80
N PHE A 179 -1.66 2.11 8.55
CA PHE A 179 -2.26 1.07 9.39
C PHE A 179 -1.45 0.88 10.67
N VAL A 180 -2.13 0.46 11.73
CA VAL A 180 -1.51 -0.04 12.96
C VAL A 180 -1.84 -1.53 13.06
N TRP A 181 -0.80 -2.35 13.09
CA TRP A 181 -0.89 -3.80 13.16
C TRP A 181 -0.38 -4.28 14.51
N ARG A 182 -1.23 -4.95 15.27
CA ARG A 182 -0.79 -5.61 16.50
C ARG A 182 -0.06 -6.91 16.17
N SER A 183 1.26 -6.85 16.19
CA SER A 183 2.14 -7.92 15.72
C SER A 183 2.38 -9.02 16.77
N ARG A 184 2.17 -8.72 18.07
CA ARG A 184 2.35 -9.67 19.18
C ARG A 184 1.37 -9.44 20.33
N THR A 185 1.25 -10.44 21.19
CA THR A 185 0.60 -10.32 22.50
C THR A 185 1.61 -9.73 23.50
N GLY A 186 1.16 -8.84 24.37
CA GLY A 186 2.03 -8.21 25.37
C GLY A 186 2.68 -9.20 26.31
N GLY A 187 3.92 -8.95 26.70
CA GLY A 187 4.68 -9.73 27.68
C GLY A 187 5.02 -8.92 28.92
N ASN A 188 5.20 -9.61 30.05
CA ASN A 188 5.57 -8.99 31.34
C ASN A 188 7.06 -8.66 31.45
N ASP A 189 7.90 -9.18 30.54
CA ASP A 189 9.34 -8.89 30.47
C ASP A 189 9.60 -7.62 29.62
N THR A 190 9.07 -6.49 30.08
CA THR A 190 9.35 -5.20 29.42
C THR A 190 10.58 -4.55 30.04
N LYS A 191 11.60 -4.29 29.22
CA LYS A 191 12.73 -3.43 29.61
C LYS A 191 12.31 -1.96 29.48
N GLY A 192 12.54 -1.15 30.51
CA GLY A 192 12.26 0.29 30.50
C GLY A 192 11.03 0.70 31.32
N ALA A 193 10.27 1.68 30.83
CA ALA A 193 9.22 2.41 31.57
C ALA A 193 7.88 1.65 31.71
N PHE A 194 7.89 0.31 31.85
CA PHE A 194 6.67 -0.53 31.84
C PHE A 194 5.79 -0.34 30.59
N HIS A 195 6.41 -0.05 29.44
CA HIS A 195 5.73 0.16 28.17
C HIS A 195 6.01 -1.00 27.21
N SER A 196 4.97 -1.76 26.86
CA SER A 196 5.06 -2.92 25.96
C SER A 196 4.62 -2.52 24.55
N THR A 197 5.59 -2.27 23.65
CA THR A 197 5.28 -1.94 22.25
C THR A 197 4.85 -3.21 21.50
N ASN A 198 3.55 -3.41 21.34
CA ASN A 198 2.95 -4.63 20.76
C ASN A 198 2.47 -4.47 19.32
N HIS A 199 2.75 -3.33 18.71
CA HIS A 199 2.29 -3.01 17.37
C HIS A 199 3.44 -2.52 16.48
N GLU A 200 3.20 -2.66 15.19
CA GLU A 200 3.98 -2.11 14.09
C GLU A 200 3.06 -1.27 13.20
N HIS A 201 3.66 -0.54 12.27
CA HIS A 201 2.95 0.32 11.35
C HIS A 201 3.13 -0.14 9.91
N VAL A 202 2.12 0.13 9.08
CA VAL A 202 2.23 0.06 7.62
C VAL A 202 1.93 1.45 7.07
N LEU A 203 2.95 2.16 6.59
CA LEU A 203 2.81 3.49 5.99
C LEU A 203 2.18 3.39 4.61
N ILE A 204 1.32 4.35 4.25
CA ILE A 204 0.54 4.33 3.02
C ILE A 204 0.81 5.61 2.22
N TYR A 205 1.42 5.47 1.04
CA TYR A 205 1.63 6.56 0.10
C TYR A 205 1.05 6.18 -1.27
N GLY A 206 0.02 6.91 -1.70
CA GLY A 206 -0.75 6.63 -2.91
C GLY A 206 -0.65 7.75 -3.93
N ASN A 207 -0.63 7.39 -5.20
CA ASN A 207 -0.80 8.37 -6.28
C ASN A 207 -2.23 8.96 -6.23
N PRO A 208 -2.49 10.13 -6.85
CA PRO A 208 -3.75 10.86 -6.68
C PRO A 208 -5.02 10.04 -6.94
N GLY A 209 -4.97 9.08 -7.87
CA GLY A 209 -6.07 8.19 -8.22
C GLY A 209 -6.28 7.02 -7.27
N PHE A 210 -5.34 6.74 -6.35
CA PHE A 210 -5.42 5.57 -5.48
C PHE A 210 -6.57 5.67 -4.48
N ARG A 211 -7.37 4.61 -4.38
CA ARG A 211 -8.39 4.42 -3.35
C ARG A 211 -8.37 2.95 -2.93
N PHE A 212 -8.57 2.69 -1.64
CA PHE A 212 -8.91 1.35 -1.19
C PHE A 212 -10.29 0.95 -1.69
N SER A 213 -10.49 -0.35 -1.95
CA SER A 213 -11.78 -0.90 -2.37
C SER A 213 -12.89 -0.61 -1.36
N GLY A 214 -12.55 -0.66 -0.07
CA GLY A 214 -13.53 -0.68 1.01
C GLY A 214 -14.31 -2.00 1.01
N ASP A 215 -15.26 -2.11 1.91
CA ASP A 215 -16.10 -3.30 2.03
C ASP A 215 -17.57 -2.94 1.77
N GLU A 216 -18.35 -3.93 1.34
CA GLU A 216 -19.79 -3.77 1.20
C GLU A 216 -20.40 -3.36 2.54
N LYS A 217 -21.28 -2.37 2.50
CA LYS A 217 -21.94 -1.91 3.72
C LYS A 217 -22.86 -3.01 4.27
N SER A 218 -22.61 -3.41 5.52
CA SER A 218 -23.62 -4.10 6.29
C SER A 218 -24.76 -3.15 6.63
N TYR A 219 -25.99 -3.59 6.38
CA TYR A 219 -27.20 -2.85 6.73
C TYR A 219 -27.91 -3.42 7.97
N SER A 220 -27.29 -4.36 8.70
CA SER A 220 -27.90 -5.04 9.87
C SER A 220 -28.38 -4.07 10.96
N MET A 221 -27.69 -2.94 11.12
CA MET A 221 -28.04 -1.87 12.06
C MET A 221 -29.29 -1.05 11.67
N TYR A 222 -29.71 -1.09 10.40
CA TYR A 222 -30.92 -0.44 9.89
C TYR A 222 -32.14 -1.33 10.13
N LYS A 223 -32.52 -1.45 11.40
CA LYS A 223 -33.58 -2.38 11.85
C LYS A 223 -34.93 -1.72 12.13
N TYR A 224 -35.02 -0.39 12.03
CA TYR A 224 -36.25 0.34 12.28
C TYR A 224 -36.86 0.81 10.95
N GLN A 225 -38.19 0.84 10.88
CA GLN A 225 -38.92 1.16 9.67
C GLN A 225 -40.05 2.13 9.96
N GLU A 226 -40.25 3.10 9.07
CA GLU A 226 -41.33 4.08 9.10
C GLU A 226 -41.87 4.25 7.67
N GLY A 227 -43.05 3.67 7.41
CA GLY A 227 -43.55 3.47 6.04
C GLY A 227 -42.60 2.59 5.24
N ASP A 228 -42.14 3.08 4.08
CA ASP A 228 -41.15 2.38 3.23
C ASP A 228 -39.70 2.69 3.61
N ARG A 229 -39.47 3.60 4.57
CA ARG A 229 -38.14 4.13 4.89
C ARG A 229 -37.52 3.35 6.04
N VAL A 230 -36.31 2.83 5.82
CA VAL A 230 -35.53 2.11 6.84
C VAL A 230 -34.51 3.03 7.48
N TYR A 231 -34.36 2.98 8.80
CA TYR A 231 -33.42 3.81 9.56
C TYR A 231 -32.75 3.06 10.71
N ARG A 232 -31.64 3.64 11.21
CA ARG A 232 -31.03 3.29 12.49
C ARG A 232 -31.13 4.45 13.48
N LEU A 233 -31.09 4.14 14.76
CA LEU A 233 -30.98 5.14 15.81
C LEU A 233 -29.51 5.53 16.00
N SER A 234 -29.25 6.81 16.25
CA SER A 234 -27.90 7.34 16.52
C SER A 234 -27.93 8.39 17.62
N ASP A 235 -26.77 8.65 18.22
CA ASP A 235 -26.62 9.62 19.32
C ASP A 235 -27.10 11.01 18.89
N LEU A 236 -27.92 11.63 19.75
CA LEU A 236 -28.43 12.99 19.59
C LEU A 236 -27.61 14.01 20.41
N THR A 237 -26.58 13.55 21.14
CA THR A 237 -25.74 14.36 22.02
C THR A 237 -24.36 14.62 21.45
N LYS A 238 -23.64 15.59 22.04
CA LYS A 238 -22.23 15.89 21.76
C LYS A 238 -21.45 15.98 23.08
N ALA A 239 -20.14 15.75 23.03
CA ALA A 239 -19.26 15.74 24.19
C ALA A 239 -18.96 17.16 24.71
N HIS A 240 -19.96 17.79 25.32
CA HIS A 240 -19.85 19.05 26.03
C HIS A 240 -20.79 19.06 27.21
N ASP A 241 -20.37 19.69 28.30
CA ASP A 241 -21.23 19.88 29.46
C ASP A 241 -22.18 21.09 29.29
N PHE A 242 -23.17 21.19 30.17
CA PHE A 242 -24.19 22.23 30.12
C PHE A 242 -23.67 23.65 30.40
N ARG A 243 -22.52 23.79 31.07
CA ARG A 243 -21.86 25.07 31.33
C ARG A 243 -21.04 25.53 30.13
N GLU A 244 -20.39 24.61 29.44
CA GLU A 244 -19.65 24.87 28.19
C GLU A 244 -20.59 25.28 27.05
N ARG A 245 -21.79 24.69 27.00
CA ARG A 245 -22.74 24.86 25.89
C ARG A 245 -24.19 25.06 26.36
N PRO A 246 -24.49 26.17 27.07
CA PRO A 246 -25.83 26.42 27.62
C PRO A 246 -26.90 26.54 26.53
N ASN A 247 -26.55 27.03 25.34
CA ASN A 247 -27.51 27.19 24.23
C ASN A 247 -28.01 25.87 23.66
N THR A 248 -27.30 24.75 23.93
CA THR A 248 -27.71 23.41 23.51
C THR A 248 -28.14 22.51 24.66
N TYR A 249 -28.31 23.08 25.85
CA TYR A 249 -28.87 22.43 27.03
C TYR A 249 -30.32 22.93 27.25
N TYR A 250 -31.29 22.17 26.78
CA TYR A 250 -32.72 22.49 26.86
C TYR A 250 -33.55 21.21 26.83
N PRO A 251 -34.79 21.19 27.35
CA PRO A 251 -35.66 20.04 27.22
C PRO A 251 -36.13 19.87 25.77
N ILE A 252 -36.23 18.63 25.31
CA ILE A 252 -36.91 18.32 24.04
C ILE A 252 -38.32 17.83 24.36
N ILE A 253 -39.29 18.20 23.52
CA ILE A 253 -40.69 17.82 23.69
C ILE A 253 -41.08 16.94 22.51
N ASP A 254 -41.69 15.79 22.80
CA ASP A 254 -42.42 15.04 21.77
C ASP A 254 -43.77 15.75 21.50
N PRO A 255 -43.97 16.32 20.30
CA PRO A 255 -45.17 17.09 19.99
C PRO A 255 -46.44 16.24 19.99
N THR A 256 -46.33 14.91 19.87
CA THR A 256 -47.48 13.99 19.79
C THR A 256 -47.99 13.64 21.18
N THR A 257 -47.08 13.34 22.11
CA THR A 257 -47.42 12.84 23.46
C THR A 257 -47.34 13.92 24.54
N ALA A 258 -46.75 15.08 24.22
CA ALA A 258 -46.38 16.14 25.15
C ALA A 258 -45.43 15.68 26.28
N ILE A 259 -44.65 14.61 26.03
CA ILE A 259 -43.60 14.14 26.94
C ILE A 259 -42.34 15.00 26.76
N PHE A 260 -41.76 15.42 27.89
CA PHE A 260 -40.52 16.19 27.98
C PHE A 260 -39.35 15.26 28.30
N TYR A 261 -38.23 15.48 27.62
CA TYR A 261 -37.00 14.73 27.78
C TYR A 261 -35.87 15.65 28.25
N PRO A 262 -35.28 15.38 29.42
CA PRO A 262 -34.18 16.18 29.93
C PRO A 262 -32.88 15.94 29.14
N CYS A 263 -32.11 17.01 28.99
CA CYS A 263 -30.80 16.97 28.34
C CYS A 263 -29.75 16.40 29.30
N ASN A 264 -28.78 15.63 28.79
CA ASN A 264 -27.69 15.15 29.62
C ASN A 264 -26.74 16.31 29.98
N PRO A 265 -26.48 16.56 31.29
CA PRO A 265 -25.63 17.67 31.71
C PRO A 265 -24.15 17.51 31.34
N GLN A 266 -23.68 16.30 31.04
CA GLN A 266 -22.31 16.02 30.63
C GLN A 266 -22.18 15.85 29.10
N ARG A 267 -23.30 15.70 28.40
CA ARG A 267 -23.37 15.53 26.94
C ARG A 267 -24.62 16.19 26.39
N VAL A 268 -24.53 17.49 26.14
CA VAL A 268 -25.69 18.28 25.69
C VAL A 268 -26.13 17.91 24.26
N TRP A 269 -27.28 18.42 23.81
CA TRP A 269 -27.78 18.13 22.47
C TRP A 269 -26.82 18.62 21.37
N ALA A 270 -26.75 17.85 20.28
CA ALA A 270 -25.94 18.22 19.13
C ALA A 270 -26.47 19.51 18.46
N TYR A 271 -27.80 19.66 18.38
CA TYR A 271 -28.50 20.72 17.67
C TYR A 271 -28.97 21.85 18.60
N SER A 272 -29.07 23.06 18.06
CA SER A 272 -29.57 24.23 18.81
C SER A 272 -31.11 24.27 18.76
N SER A 273 -31.74 24.78 19.82
CA SER A 273 -33.18 25.06 19.81
C SER A 273 -33.44 26.38 19.09
N ALA A 274 -34.53 26.43 18.31
CA ALA A 274 -35.02 27.66 17.68
C ALA A 274 -35.28 28.77 18.73
N ALA A 275 -35.75 28.40 19.92
CA ALA A 275 -36.00 29.33 21.02
C ALA A 275 -34.74 29.96 21.62
N ARG A 276 -33.56 29.42 21.30
CA ARG A 276 -32.25 29.88 21.81
C ARG A 276 -31.37 30.53 20.73
N LEU A 277 -31.90 30.72 19.52
CA LEU A 277 -31.23 31.49 18.48
C LEU A 277 -31.41 32.98 18.73
N LYS A 278 -30.35 33.77 18.51
CA LYS A 278 -30.45 35.23 18.52
C LYS A 278 -31.24 35.69 17.28
N GLU A 279 -31.93 36.81 17.39
CA GLU A 279 -32.66 37.41 16.27
C GLU A 279 -31.72 37.63 15.07
N GLY A 280 -32.08 37.10 13.90
CA GLY A 280 -31.26 37.14 12.68
C GLY A 280 -30.07 36.17 12.62
N GLN A 281 -29.86 35.34 13.65
CA GLN A 281 -28.76 34.37 13.67
C GLN A 281 -29.02 33.23 12.67
N LYS A 282 -28.29 33.25 11.55
CA LYS A 282 -28.30 32.13 10.58
C LYS A 282 -27.41 31.00 11.08
N ILE A 283 -27.95 29.78 11.06
CA ILE A 283 -27.22 28.53 11.33
C ILE A 283 -27.04 27.74 10.03
N ARG A 284 -25.98 26.92 9.97
CA ARG A 284 -25.64 26.11 8.78
C ARG A 284 -26.51 24.86 8.59
N GLY A 285 -27.33 24.49 9.58
CA GLY A 285 -28.19 23.31 9.55
C GLY A 285 -29.50 23.57 10.29
N ASP A 286 -30.35 22.56 10.45
CA ASP A 286 -31.64 22.74 11.10
C ASP A 286 -31.53 22.79 12.64
N THR A 287 -32.49 23.47 13.26
CA THR A 287 -32.77 23.45 14.70
C THR A 287 -33.36 22.11 15.13
N MET A 288 -33.38 21.83 16.43
CA MET A 288 -33.98 20.60 16.95
C MET A 288 -35.48 20.51 16.63
N GLU A 289 -36.20 21.61 16.73
CA GLU A 289 -37.63 21.67 16.43
C GLU A 289 -37.89 21.40 14.93
N GLU A 290 -37.06 21.92 14.04
CA GLU A 290 -37.13 21.61 12.60
C GLU A 290 -36.78 20.12 12.34
N MET A 291 -35.79 19.56 13.05
CA MET A 291 -35.46 18.13 12.96
C MET A 291 -36.63 17.25 13.42
N ILE A 292 -37.31 17.64 14.50
CA ILE A 292 -38.53 16.97 15.00
C ILE A 292 -39.65 17.07 13.95
N ALA A 293 -39.88 18.26 13.39
CA ALA A 293 -40.91 18.48 12.38
C ALA A 293 -40.64 17.67 11.09
N LYS A 294 -39.37 17.46 10.73
CA LYS A 294 -38.94 16.61 9.61
C LYS A 294 -39.01 15.10 9.92
N GLY A 295 -39.44 14.73 11.13
CA GLY A 295 -39.49 13.33 11.56
C GLY A 295 -38.13 12.68 11.77
N LEU A 296 -37.05 13.47 11.92
CA LEU A 296 -35.67 12.98 12.07
C LEU A 296 -35.31 12.62 13.51
N ILE A 297 -36.16 12.96 14.48
CA ILE A 297 -35.99 12.58 15.88
C ILE A 297 -36.95 11.44 16.20
N TRP A 298 -36.40 10.37 16.76
CA TRP A 298 -37.16 9.25 17.31
C TRP A 298 -37.39 9.47 18.80
N PHE A 299 -38.62 9.28 19.23
CA PHE A 299 -39.03 9.30 20.64
C PHE A 299 -39.39 7.87 21.08
N PRO A 300 -38.99 7.43 22.28
CA PRO A 300 -39.36 6.13 22.81
C PRO A 300 -40.87 5.98 22.97
N THR A 301 -41.43 4.89 22.45
CA THR A 301 -42.87 4.59 22.56
C THR A 301 -43.21 3.78 23.80
N ASP A 302 -42.33 2.85 24.19
CA ASP A 302 -42.45 2.04 25.40
C ASP A 302 -41.42 2.52 26.44
N GLN A 303 -41.88 3.29 27.42
CA GLN A 303 -41.04 3.88 28.46
C GLN A 303 -41.85 4.24 29.71
N ARG A 304 -41.16 4.38 30.85
CA ARG A 304 -41.72 5.05 32.03
C ARG A 304 -41.89 6.54 31.75
N VAL A 305 -43.05 7.06 32.13
CA VAL A 305 -43.37 8.49 32.10
C VAL A 305 -43.87 8.89 33.48
N GLU A 306 -43.37 9.99 34.02
CA GLU A 306 -43.75 10.45 35.36
C GLU A 306 -44.10 11.92 35.38
N THR A 307 -44.90 12.33 36.35
CA THR A 307 -45.25 13.74 36.56
C THR A 307 -45.16 14.05 38.05
N PHE A 308 -44.16 14.85 38.41
CA PHE A 308 -43.98 15.33 39.78
C PHE A 308 -44.90 16.53 40.00
N THR A 309 -45.87 16.40 40.90
CA THR A 309 -46.89 17.44 41.15
C THR A 309 -46.39 18.54 42.08
N THR A 310 -45.33 18.29 42.84
CA THR A 310 -44.75 19.25 43.80
C THR A 310 -43.22 19.31 43.67
N GLU A 311 -42.64 20.46 44.04
CA GLU A 311 -41.18 20.59 44.15
C GLU A 311 -40.59 19.54 45.10
N HIS A 312 -41.26 19.27 46.22
CA HIS A 312 -40.80 18.29 47.21
C HIS A 312 -40.66 16.89 46.60
N SER A 313 -41.70 16.42 45.88
CA SER A 313 -41.65 15.10 45.21
C SER A 313 -40.54 15.00 44.16
N LEU A 314 -40.25 16.08 43.43
CA LEU A 314 -39.18 16.09 42.44
C LEU A 314 -37.80 16.01 43.10
N ARG A 315 -37.57 16.79 44.17
CA ARG A 315 -36.29 16.78 44.90
C ARG A 315 -36.05 15.44 45.61
N GLU A 316 -37.10 14.85 46.18
CA GLU A 316 -37.03 13.53 46.78
C GLU A 316 -36.63 12.47 45.73
N ALA A 317 -37.27 12.48 44.56
CA ALA A 317 -36.92 11.58 43.46
C ALA A 317 -35.47 11.77 42.99
N ILE A 318 -34.98 13.01 42.89
CA ILE A 318 -33.57 13.30 42.57
C ILE A 318 -32.64 12.69 43.62
N GLY A 319 -32.95 12.88 44.92
CA GLY A 319 -32.16 12.32 46.02
C GLY A 319 -32.10 10.79 46.01
N GLN A 320 -33.19 10.14 45.59
CA GLN A 320 -33.30 8.68 45.42
C GLN A 320 -32.74 8.17 44.08
N LYS A 321 -32.29 9.07 43.19
CA LYS A 321 -31.95 8.77 41.79
C LYS A 321 -33.08 8.12 41.00
N ASP A 322 -34.33 8.36 41.41
CA ASP A 322 -35.53 7.90 40.72
C ASP A 322 -36.00 8.92 39.67
N VAL A 323 -35.06 9.38 38.85
CA VAL A 323 -35.27 10.33 37.75
C VAL A 323 -34.67 9.76 36.46
N PRO A 324 -34.95 10.30 35.27
CA PRO A 324 -34.33 9.80 34.04
C PRO A 324 -32.80 9.78 34.12
N MET A 325 -32.18 8.67 33.68
CA MET A 325 -30.74 8.42 33.85
C MET A 325 -29.94 8.31 32.53
N SER A 326 -28.89 9.12 32.48
CA SER A 326 -27.61 9.11 31.78
C SER A 326 -26.61 7.97 32.04
N GLY A 327 -26.98 6.69 32.10
CA GLY A 327 -26.09 5.66 32.63
C GLY A 327 -26.10 5.82 34.15
N THR A 328 -25.00 6.30 34.75
CA THR A 328 -24.97 6.68 36.17
C THR A 328 -25.29 8.16 36.42
N THR A 329 -25.45 8.97 35.36
CA THR A 329 -25.66 10.42 35.46
C THR A 329 -27.15 10.75 35.53
N PRO A 330 -27.66 11.42 36.58
CA PRO A 330 -29.05 11.88 36.60
C PRO A 330 -29.26 13.04 35.60
N LEU A 331 -30.32 12.97 34.81
CA LEU A 331 -30.65 14.00 33.82
C LEU A 331 -31.35 15.21 34.43
N LEU A 332 -32.01 15.01 35.57
CA LEU A 332 -32.53 16.06 36.45
C LEU A 332 -31.70 16.05 37.74
N PHE A 333 -31.21 17.20 38.19
CA PHE A 333 -30.35 17.30 39.36
C PHE A 333 -30.59 18.61 40.11
N GLU A 334 -30.19 18.65 41.39
CA GLU A 334 -30.55 19.71 42.34
C GLU A 334 -30.15 21.12 41.87
N ASP A 335 -28.94 21.27 41.31
CA ASP A 335 -28.40 22.55 40.86
C ASP A 335 -28.65 22.86 39.38
N MET A 336 -29.60 22.16 38.73
CA MET A 336 -29.85 22.38 37.31
C MET A 336 -30.57 23.72 37.06
N PRO A 337 -30.27 24.40 35.94
CA PRO A 337 -31.07 25.53 35.49
C PRO A 337 -32.55 25.13 35.34
N ASP A 338 -33.44 25.98 35.84
CA ASP A 338 -34.89 25.84 35.68
C ASP A 338 -35.48 24.52 36.23
N LEU A 339 -34.93 23.95 37.31
CA LEU A 339 -35.41 22.71 37.92
C LEU A 339 -36.93 22.73 38.20
N LEU A 340 -37.43 23.83 38.75
CA LEU A 340 -38.86 23.96 39.08
C LEU A 340 -39.77 23.99 37.84
N SER A 341 -39.22 24.30 36.67
CA SER A 341 -39.99 24.25 35.41
C SER A 341 -40.39 22.83 35.01
N TRP A 342 -39.86 21.79 35.68
CA TRP A 342 -40.20 20.39 35.46
C TRP A 342 -41.40 19.91 36.27
N VAL A 343 -41.80 20.65 37.30
CA VAL A 343 -43.00 20.33 38.10
C VAL A 343 -44.24 20.42 37.21
N GLY A 344 -45.09 19.39 37.25
CA GLY A 344 -46.31 19.29 36.45
C GLY A 344 -46.11 18.85 34.99
N LYS A 345 -44.87 18.62 34.53
CA LYS A 345 -44.60 18.10 33.18
C LYS A 345 -44.57 16.57 33.16
N LYS A 346 -44.99 15.99 32.04
CA LYS A 346 -44.78 14.56 31.75
C LYS A 346 -43.33 14.34 31.36
N ILE A 347 -42.58 13.62 32.17
CA ILE A 347 -41.13 13.42 32.01
C ILE A 347 -40.89 11.99 31.53
N GLY A 348 -40.25 11.85 30.37
CA GLY A 348 -39.89 10.54 29.82
C GLY A 348 -38.57 10.03 30.39
N TYR A 349 -38.52 8.75 30.75
CA TYR A 349 -37.30 8.07 31.21
C TYR A 349 -36.50 7.45 30.07
N GLY A 350 -37.13 7.29 28.89
CA GLY A 350 -36.44 6.86 27.69
C GLY A 350 -35.55 7.95 27.09
N ARG A 351 -34.80 7.61 26.04
CA ARG A 351 -33.89 8.53 25.36
C ARG A 351 -34.31 8.80 23.92
N PRO A 352 -34.58 10.07 23.56
CA PRO A 352 -34.70 10.44 22.17
C PRO A 352 -33.39 10.17 21.42
N ALA A 353 -33.52 9.79 20.16
CA ALA A 353 -32.37 9.47 19.30
C ALA A 353 -32.56 10.06 17.91
N PHE A 354 -31.46 10.26 17.19
CA PHE A 354 -31.51 10.74 15.81
C PHE A 354 -31.74 9.58 14.84
N LYS A 355 -32.78 9.67 14.00
CA LYS A 355 -33.05 8.71 12.92
C LYS A 355 -32.08 8.97 11.76
N ARG A 356 -31.19 8.02 11.49
CA ARG A 356 -30.40 7.99 10.25
C ARG A 356 -31.06 7.06 9.25
N PHE A 357 -31.70 7.64 8.24
CA PHE A 357 -32.31 6.90 7.16
C PHE A 357 -31.26 6.29 6.23
N LYS A 358 -31.57 5.10 5.71
CA LYS A 358 -30.74 4.40 4.71
C LYS A 358 -30.67 5.20 3.41
N GLU A 359 -31.80 5.78 3.03
CA GLU A 359 -31.93 6.73 1.93
C GLU A 359 -31.11 8.00 2.24
N GLY A 360 -30.02 8.21 1.50
CA GLY A 360 -29.08 9.32 1.71
C GLY A 360 -27.65 8.90 2.03
N LEU A 361 -27.38 7.59 2.15
CA LEU A 361 -26.01 7.08 2.13
C LEU A 361 -25.36 7.36 0.77
N LYS A 362 -24.36 8.23 0.74
CA LYS A 362 -23.68 8.67 -0.50
C LYS A 362 -22.71 7.63 -1.10
N ASN A 363 -22.24 6.70 -0.28
CA ASN A 363 -21.22 5.72 -0.69
C ASN A 363 -21.82 4.32 -0.61
N GLU A 364 -21.52 3.49 -1.61
CA GLU A 364 -21.94 2.09 -1.67
C GLU A 364 -21.07 1.20 -0.78
N THR A 365 -19.81 1.59 -0.53
CA THR A 365 -18.85 0.89 0.33
C THR A 365 -18.52 1.66 1.61
N GLN A 366 -18.13 0.93 2.66
CA GLN A 366 -17.57 1.46 3.89
C GLN A 366 -16.03 1.53 3.77
N PRO A 367 -15.39 2.63 4.21
CA PRO A 367 -13.93 2.69 4.23
C PRO A 367 -13.34 1.64 5.16
N ILE A 368 -12.15 1.16 4.81
CA ILE A 368 -11.34 0.29 5.66
C ILE A 368 -10.85 1.04 6.91
N SER A 369 -10.83 0.37 8.05
CA SER A 369 -10.22 0.91 9.27
C SER A 369 -8.69 0.96 9.16
N SER A 370 -8.07 1.97 9.80
CA SER A 370 -6.62 2.01 9.99
C SER A 370 -6.11 1.00 11.02
N TRP A 371 -6.99 0.25 11.69
CA TRP A 371 -6.63 -0.76 12.68
C TRP A 371 -6.74 -2.16 12.09
N LEU A 372 -5.67 -2.96 12.21
CA LEU A 372 -5.71 -4.37 11.86
C LEU A 372 -5.91 -5.20 13.12
N THR A 373 -7.04 -5.91 13.19
CA THR A 373 -7.46 -6.68 14.36
C THR A 373 -6.78 -8.05 14.36
N PRO A 374 -6.09 -8.46 15.44
CA PRO A 374 -5.57 -9.81 15.56
C PRO A 374 -6.67 -10.87 15.48
N LYS A 375 -6.39 -12.02 14.85
CA LYS A 375 -7.30 -13.18 14.81
C LYS A 375 -7.83 -13.59 16.19
N GLN A 376 -7.03 -13.45 17.24
CA GLN A 376 -7.42 -13.78 18.62
C GLN A 376 -8.49 -12.84 19.19
N GLU A 377 -8.70 -11.68 18.58
CA GLU A 377 -9.62 -10.63 19.03
C GLU A 377 -10.79 -10.44 18.05
N SER A 378 -10.95 -11.33 17.08
CA SER A 378 -11.99 -11.22 16.05
C SER A 378 -13.40 -11.26 16.63
N GLU A 379 -13.64 -12.01 17.70
CA GLU A 379 -14.94 -12.10 18.36
C GLU A 379 -15.30 -10.82 19.13
N THR A 380 -14.29 -10.05 19.54
CA THR A 380 -14.45 -8.76 20.23
C THR A 380 -14.37 -7.57 19.28
N ALA A 381 -14.09 -7.82 18.00
CA ALA A 381 -14.03 -6.78 16.99
C ALA A 381 -15.43 -6.20 16.79
N GLU A 382 -15.57 -4.88 16.89
CA GLU A 382 -16.82 -4.23 16.54
C GLU A 382 -17.08 -4.44 15.04
N GLU A 383 -18.07 -5.27 14.69
CA GLU A 383 -18.48 -5.55 13.29
C GLU A 383 -18.77 -4.25 12.52
N GLU A 384 -19.13 -3.17 13.22
CA GLU A 384 -19.42 -1.86 12.64
C GLU A 384 -18.17 -1.09 12.15
N LEU A 385 -16.94 -1.46 12.56
CA LEU A 385 -15.73 -0.66 12.30
C LEU A 385 -14.95 -1.09 11.05
N ASN A 386 -15.39 -2.12 10.32
CA ASN A 386 -14.72 -2.63 9.13
C ASN A 386 -13.19 -2.78 9.30
N MET A 387 -12.81 -3.49 10.37
CA MET A 387 -11.43 -3.73 10.74
C MET A 387 -10.95 -5.06 10.14
N PRO A 388 -9.90 -5.06 9.29
CA PRO A 388 -9.37 -6.31 8.75
C PRO A 388 -8.84 -7.22 9.86
N VAL A 389 -9.22 -8.49 9.83
CA VAL A 389 -8.74 -9.51 10.78
C VAL A 389 -7.50 -10.18 10.22
N VAL A 390 -6.38 -10.09 10.94
CA VAL A 390 -5.05 -10.54 10.50
C VAL A 390 -4.32 -11.31 11.60
N GLY A 391 -3.32 -12.11 11.24
CA GLY A 391 -2.50 -12.85 12.18
C GLY A 391 -1.39 -12.00 12.81
N THR A 392 -0.75 -12.58 13.82
CA THR A 392 0.45 -12.07 14.51
C THR A 392 1.71 -12.68 13.90
N THR A 393 2.90 -12.25 14.32
CA THR A 393 4.19 -12.82 13.86
C THR A 393 4.30 -14.34 14.05
N GLU A 394 3.54 -14.90 15.00
CA GLU A 394 3.48 -16.34 15.25
C GLU A 394 2.88 -17.12 14.07
N GLU A 395 1.91 -16.54 13.35
CA GLU A 395 1.31 -17.18 12.17
C GLU A 395 2.36 -17.38 11.07
N GLY A 396 3.11 -16.33 10.74
CA GLY A 396 4.17 -16.41 9.72
C GLY A 396 5.21 -17.48 10.07
N SER A 397 5.62 -17.53 11.34
CA SER A 397 6.65 -18.47 11.82
C SER A 397 6.16 -19.92 11.77
N LYS A 398 4.91 -20.17 12.19
CA LYS A 398 4.28 -21.50 12.13
C LYS A 398 4.15 -21.98 10.68
N GLU A 399 3.63 -21.13 9.81
CA GLU A 399 3.39 -21.50 8.41
C GLU A 399 4.69 -21.75 7.65
N LEU A 400 5.73 -20.95 7.91
CA LEU A 400 7.04 -21.19 7.33
C LEU A 400 7.64 -22.51 7.83
N LYS A 401 7.45 -22.86 9.11
CA LYS A 401 7.86 -24.16 9.66
C LYS A 401 7.11 -25.32 8.98
N ASP A 402 5.80 -25.20 8.77
CA ASP A 402 5.01 -26.21 8.06
C ASP A 402 5.48 -26.37 6.59
N LEU A 403 5.93 -25.28 5.97
CA LEU A 403 6.46 -25.27 4.60
C LEU A 403 7.88 -25.81 4.51
N MET A 404 8.78 -25.47 5.43
CA MET A 404 10.24 -25.59 5.25
C MET A 404 10.98 -26.27 6.41
N GLY A 405 10.31 -26.60 7.51
CA GLY A 405 10.90 -27.17 8.73
C GLY A 405 11.59 -26.15 9.64
N ASP A 406 12.27 -26.63 10.68
CA ASP A 406 12.82 -25.84 11.81
C ASP A 406 14.01 -24.92 11.46
N LYS A 407 14.50 -24.93 10.21
CA LYS A 407 15.68 -24.13 9.77
C LYS A 407 15.33 -22.88 8.96
N ALA A 408 14.06 -22.52 8.86
CA ALA A 408 13.61 -21.54 7.89
C ALA A 408 13.53 -20.14 8.50
N PHE A 409 14.17 -19.18 7.82
CA PHE A 409 14.10 -17.72 7.90
C PHE A 409 13.47 -17.08 9.16
N PRO A 410 14.21 -16.23 9.90
CA PRO A 410 13.68 -15.58 11.09
C PRO A 410 12.62 -14.54 10.73
N TYR A 411 11.47 -14.59 11.42
CA TYR A 411 10.43 -13.55 11.43
C TYR A 411 9.74 -13.24 10.08
N PRO A 412 9.23 -14.22 9.32
CA PRO A 412 8.45 -13.93 8.13
C PRO A 412 7.17 -13.17 8.48
N LYS A 413 6.79 -12.18 7.66
CA LYS A 413 5.48 -11.53 7.79
C LYS A 413 4.36 -12.55 7.56
N PRO A 414 3.23 -12.46 8.29
CA PRO A 414 2.11 -13.38 8.09
C PRO A 414 1.42 -13.13 6.74
N PRO A 415 1.12 -14.17 5.93
CA PRO A 415 0.38 -14.01 4.68
C PRO A 415 -0.98 -13.34 4.85
N SER A 416 -1.66 -13.55 5.98
CA SER A 416 -2.97 -12.93 6.23
C SER A 416 -2.91 -11.40 6.27
N VAL A 417 -1.83 -10.82 6.80
CA VAL A 417 -1.63 -9.36 6.83
C VAL A 417 -1.48 -8.83 5.41
N ILE A 418 -0.57 -9.42 4.63
CA ILE A 418 -0.30 -8.99 3.26
C ILE A 418 -1.55 -9.19 2.40
N LYS A 419 -2.23 -10.34 2.53
CA LYS A 419 -3.48 -10.65 1.83
C LYS A 419 -4.56 -9.62 2.10
N ALA A 420 -4.81 -9.27 3.36
CA ALA A 420 -5.82 -8.27 3.72
C ALA A 420 -5.52 -6.90 3.10
N LEU A 421 -4.25 -6.48 3.10
CA LEU A 421 -3.82 -5.22 2.48
C LEU A 421 -3.99 -5.27 0.95
N LEU A 422 -3.57 -6.36 0.30
CA LEU A 422 -3.66 -6.52 -1.14
C LEU A 422 -5.11 -6.62 -1.62
N ALA A 423 -6.00 -7.31 -0.91
CA ALA A 423 -7.43 -7.38 -1.22
C ALA A 423 -8.06 -5.98 -1.35
N GLN A 424 -7.60 -5.05 -0.52
CA GLN A 424 -8.10 -3.68 -0.46
C GLN A 424 -7.39 -2.74 -1.44
N ALA A 425 -6.17 -3.06 -1.86
CA ALA A 425 -5.33 -2.19 -2.70
C ALA A 425 -5.29 -2.60 -4.18
N THR A 426 -5.78 -3.80 -4.54
CA THR A 426 -5.65 -4.38 -5.89
C THR A 426 -6.99 -4.78 -6.51
N LYS A 427 -6.98 -4.87 -7.85
CA LYS A 427 -8.00 -5.46 -8.72
C LYS A 427 -7.46 -6.76 -9.35
N PRO A 428 -8.31 -7.62 -9.93
CA PRO A 428 -7.91 -8.92 -10.48
C PRO A 428 -6.69 -8.92 -11.40
N ASN A 429 -6.49 -7.93 -12.28
CA ASN A 429 -5.40 -7.92 -13.26
C ASN A 429 -4.12 -7.19 -12.80
N ASP A 430 -4.09 -6.71 -11.56
CA ASP A 430 -3.03 -5.82 -11.10
C ASP A 430 -1.69 -6.56 -10.87
N THR A 431 -0.60 -5.82 -11.00
CA THR A 431 0.77 -6.30 -10.70
C THR A 431 1.25 -5.76 -9.36
N ILE A 432 1.71 -6.68 -8.51
CA ILE A 432 2.24 -6.41 -7.17
C ILE A 432 3.75 -6.60 -7.19
N LEU A 433 4.49 -5.63 -6.65
CA LEU A 433 5.93 -5.70 -6.48
C LEU A 433 6.30 -5.75 -4.99
N ASP A 434 7.21 -6.63 -4.63
CA ASP A 434 7.90 -6.63 -3.35
C ASP A 434 9.41 -6.77 -3.58
N PHE A 435 10.13 -5.67 -3.41
CA PHE A 435 11.58 -5.64 -3.57
C PHE A 435 12.35 -5.83 -2.25
N PHE A 436 11.66 -6.27 -1.19
CA PHE A 436 12.22 -6.79 0.05
C PHE A 436 11.53 -8.13 0.39
N ALA A 437 11.42 -9.01 -0.61
CA ALA A 437 10.50 -10.14 -0.55
C ALA A 437 10.84 -11.15 0.57
N GLY A 438 12.10 -11.21 1.02
CA GLY A 438 12.53 -12.08 2.10
C GLY A 438 12.15 -13.54 1.85
N SER A 439 11.23 -14.07 2.64
CA SER A 439 10.69 -15.42 2.51
C SER A 439 9.70 -15.63 1.37
N GLY A 440 9.24 -14.58 0.69
CA GLY A 440 8.29 -14.67 -0.42
C GLY A 440 6.81 -14.68 -0.01
N THR A 441 6.48 -14.14 1.17
CA THR A 441 5.11 -14.09 1.71
C THR A 441 4.14 -13.37 0.77
N THR A 442 4.58 -12.29 0.11
CA THR A 442 3.76 -11.51 -0.83
C THR A 442 3.28 -12.34 -2.02
N GLY A 443 4.14 -13.18 -2.60
CA GLY A 443 3.74 -14.06 -3.71
C GLY A 443 2.69 -15.09 -3.29
N GLN A 444 2.80 -15.66 -2.08
CA GLN A 444 1.76 -16.54 -1.53
C GLN A 444 0.42 -15.81 -1.37
N ALA A 445 0.43 -14.59 -0.81
CA ALA A 445 -0.80 -13.82 -0.63
C ALA A 445 -1.50 -13.51 -1.97
N VAL A 446 -0.73 -13.26 -3.04
CA VAL A 446 -1.27 -13.07 -4.39
C VAL A 446 -1.93 -14.34 -4.92
N LEU A 447 -1.30 -15.50 -4.75
CA LEU A 447 -1.87 -16.79 -5.17
C LEU A 447 -3.17 -17.12 -4.40
N GLU A 448 -3.18 -16.88 -3.09
CA GLU A 448 -4.37 -17.03 -2.25
C GLU A 448 -5.52 -16.14 -2.74
N LEU A 449 -5.27 -14.85 -3.01
CA LEU A 449 -6.31 -13.94 -3.50
C LEU A 449 -6.87 -14.38 -4.85
N ASN A 450 -6.01 -14.72 -5.81
CA ASN A 450 -6.46 -15.21 -7.11
C ASN A 450 -7.32 -16.46 -6.99
N ALA A 451 -7.02 -17.35 -6.05
CA ALA A 451 -7.84 -18.53 -5.79
C ALA A 451 -9.17 -18.20 -5.11
N GLU A 452 -9.21 -17.19 -4.23
CA GLU A 452 -10.40 -16.77 -3.49
C GLU A 452 -11.39 -16.00 -4.37
N ASP A 453 -10.93 -15.08 -5.21
CA ASP A 453 -11.78 -14.17 -5.99
C ASP A 453 -11.79 -14.45 -7.50
N GLY A 454 -11.12 -15.53 -7.94
CA GLY A 454 -11.00 -15.87 -9.36
C GLY A 454 -10.16 -14.86 -10.16
N GLY A 455 -9.37 -14.03 -9.49
CA GLY A 455 -8.50 -13.05 -10.11
C GLY A 455 -7.25 -13.65 -10.77
N ASN A 456 -6.45 -12.77 -11.37
CA ASN A 456 -5.27 -13.13 -12.14
C ASN A 456 -4.12 -12.13 -11.91
N ARG A 457 -3.98 -11.72 -10.65
CA ARG A 457 -2.97 -10.78 -10.16
C ARG A 457 -1.60 -11.39 -10.37
N ARG A 458 -0.61 -10.54 -10.62
CA ARG A 458 0.77 -10.94 -10.88
C ARG A 458 1.65 -10.48 -9.74
N PHE A 459 2.69 -11.25 -9.41
CA PHE A 459 3.70 -10.85 -8.45
C PHE A 459 5.08 -10.72 -9.10
N ILE A 460 5.84 -9.74 -8.62
CA ILE A 460 7.27 -9.59 -8.86
C ILE A 460 7.94 -9.51 -7.48
N LEU A 461 8.76 -10.50 -7.17
CA LEU A 461 9.51 -10.56 -5.92
C LEU A 461 10.99 -10.35 -6.20
N CYS A 462 11.64 -9.44 -5.48
CA CYS A 462 13.10 -9.31 -5.50
C CYS A 462 13.63 -9.69 -4.13
N SER A 463 14.57 -10.63 -4.10
CA SER A 463 15.21 -11.08 -2.87
C SER A 463 16.71 -11.22 -3.09
N SER A 464 17.49 -10.76 -2.10
CA SER A 464 18.94 -10.86 -2.16
C SER A 464 19.41 -12.28 -1.83
N THR A 465 20.68 -12.58 -2.09
CA THR A 465 21.28 -13.84 -1.66
C THR A 465 21.59 -13.83 -0.15
N GLU A 466 21.84 -12.64 0.43
CA GLU A 466 22.48 -12.44 1.73
C GLU A 466 23.84 -13.16 1.87
N ALA A 467 24.45 -13.53 0.75
CA ALA A 467 25.78 -14.12 0.73
C ALA A 467 26.78 -13.12 1.33
N THR A 468 27.72 -13.62 2.11
CA THR A 468 28.83 -12.81 2.63
C THR A 468 30.15 -13.52 2.37
N ALA A 469 31.27 -12.82 2.54
CA ALA A 469 32.58 -13.45 2.48
C ALA A 469 32.75 -14.66 3.42
N LYS A 470 31.93 -14.76 4.49
CA LYS A 470 31.95 -15.88 5.44
C LYS A 470 30.99 -17.02 5.05
N GLU A 471 29.91 -16.69 4.34
CA GLU A 471 28.86 -17.62 3.91
C GLU A 471 28.54 -17.37 2.43
N PRO A 472 29.47 -17.71 1.53
CA PRO A 472 29.33 -17.39 0.10
C PRO A 472 28.21 -18.17 -0.59
N ASP A 473 27.88 -19.37 -0.09
CA ASP A 473 26.87 -20.25 -0.68
C ASP A 473 25.44 -19.94 -0.22
N LYS A 474 25.29 -19.06 0.78
CA LYS A 474 23.99 -18.65 1.30
C LYS A 474 23.21 -17.92 0.20
N ASN A 475 22.00 -18.38 -0.09
CA ASN A 475 21.13 -17.74 -1.07
C ASN A 475 19.68 -17.75 -0.59
N LEU A 476 19.29 -16.68 0.09
CA LEU A 476 17.93 -16.51 0.61
C LEU A 476 16.87 -16.57 -0.51
N CYS A 477 17.10 -15.91 -1.64
CA CYS A 477 16.17 -15.91 -2.76
C CYS A 477 15.89 -17.33 -3.28
N ARG A 478 16.94 -18.10 -3.58
CA ARG A 478 16.83 -19.47 -4.13
C ARG A 478 16.27 -20.45 -3.11
N ASP A 479 16.87 -20.49 -1.93
CA ASP A 479 16.68 -21.57 -0.97
C ASP A 479 15.48 -21.35 -0.06
N VAL A 480 14.98 -20.11 0.05
CA VAL A 480 13.81 -19.76 0.87
C VAL A 480 12.68 -19.18 0.02
N CYS A 481 12.90 -18.05 -0.67
CA CYS A 481 11.81 -17.36 -1.38
C CYS A 481 11.20 -18.23 -2.49
N ALA A 482 12.03 -18.70 -3.43
CA ALA A 482 11.57 -19.54 -4.54
C ALA A 482 11.14 -20.93 -4.08
N GLU A 483 11.85 -21.53 -3.13
CA GLU A 483 11.46 -22.82 -2.54
C GLU A 483 10.08 -22.74 -1.86
N ARG A 484 9.82 -21.67 -1.08
CA ARG A 484 8.49 -21.42 -0.48
C ARG A 484 7.42 -21.39 -1.56
N LEU A 485 7.62 -20.58 -2.61
CA LEU A 485 6.63 -20.47 -3.69
C LEU A 485 6.41 -21.80 -4.41
N ARG A 486 7.46 -22.58 -4.70
CA ARG A 486 7.31 -23.91 -5.32
C ARG A 486 6.47 -24.85 -4.44
N ARG A 487 6.68 -24.85 -3.11
CA ARG A 487 5.88 -25.65 -2.18
C ARG A 487 4.44 -25.14 -2.05
N VAL A 488 4.23 -23.83 -1.99
CA VAL A 488 2.90 -23.22 -1.96
C VAL A 488 2.13 -23.58 -3.22
N ILE A 489 2.75 -23.46 -4.40
CA ILE A 489 2.12 -23.79 -5.69
C ILE A 489 1.82 -25.28 -5.79
N ALA A 490 2.71 -26.17 -5.30
CA ALA A 490 2.47 -27.61 -5.29
C ALA A 490 1.41 -28.04 -4.25
N GLY A 491 1.20 -27.24 -3.20
CA GLY A 491 0.38 -27.58 -2.03
C GLY A 491 1.25 -28.09 -0.87
N TYR A 492 0.81 -27.81 0.36
CA TYR A 492 1.56 -28.12 1.59
C TYR A 492 0.63 -28.22 2.79
N GLY A 493 1.01 -28.97 3.84
CA GLY A 493 0.28 -28.98 5.12
C GLY A 493 -1.22 -29.31 5.01
N GLY A 494 -1.61 -30.10 4.01
CA GLY A 494 -3.02 -30.40 3.70
C GLY A 494 -3.78 -29.30 2.92
N LYS A 495 -3.14 -28.18 2.60
CA LYS A 495 -3.67 -27.14 1.70
C LYS A 495 -3.45 -27.55 0.23
N PRO A 496 -4.44 -27.34 -0.66
CA PRO A 496 -4.28 -27.58 -2.08
C PRO A 496 -3.26 -26.62 -2.70
N GLY A 497 -2.64 -27.04 -3.80
CA GLY A 497 -1.79 -26.20 -4.63
C GLY A 497 -2.58 -25.23 -5.53
N TYR A 498 -1.86 -24.48 -6.36
CA TYR A 498 -2.41 -23.45 -7.24
C TYR A 498 -2.18 -23.81 -8.71
N SER A 499 -3.22 -23.71 -9.52
CA SER A 499 -3.17 -23.95 -10.96
C SER A 499 -2.56 -22.76 -11.73
N LEU A 500 -2.23 -22.97 -13.00
CA LEU A 500 -1.78 -21.89 -13.90
C LEU A 500 -2.80 -20.73 -13.99
N ALA A 501 -4.10 -21.04 -13.99
CA ALA A 501 -5.15 -20.03 -14.01
C ALA A 501 -5.10 -19.11 -12.78
N GLN A 502 -4.72 -19.65 -11.62
CA GLN A 502 -4.55 -18.93 -10.36
C GLN A 502 -3.17 -18.27 -10.23
N GLY A 503 -2.31 -18.39 -11.23
CA GLY A 503 -0.95 -17.84 -11.23
C GLY A 503 0.11 -18.80 -10.71
N GLY A 504 -0.14 -20.11 -10.69
CA GLY A 504 0.80 -21.16 -10.26
C GLY A 504 1.99 -21.38 -11.20
N GLU A 505 2.70 -20.32 -11.57
CA GLU A 505 3.94 -20.33 -12.34
C GLU A 505 4.82 -19.16 -11.89
N PHE A 506 6.13 -19.25 -12.06
CA PHE A 506 7.01 -18.07 -12.03
C PHE A 506 8.33 -18.34 -12.76
N ALA A 507 8.91 -17.28 -13.33
CA ALA A 507 10.30 -17.29 -13.80
C ALA A 507 11.25 -16.86 -12.68
N TYR A 508 12.29 -17.67 -12.45
CA TYR A 508 13.42 -17.28 -11.62
C TYR A 508 14.47 -16.57 -12.49
N LEU A 509 14.81 -15.34 -12.13
CA LEU A 509 15.74 -14.49 -12.87
C LEU A 509 16.99 -14.21 -12.02
N GLN A 510 18.15 -14.32 -12.65
CA GLN A 510 19.39 -13.71 -12.19
C GLN A 510 19.70 -12.48 -13.04
N LEU A 511 20.51 -11.57 -12.50
CA LEU A 511 20.88 -10.33 -13.16
C LEU A 511 22.34 -10.39 -13.60
N ASP A 512 22.57 -10.35 -14.91
CA ASP A 512 23.89 -10.20 -15.49
C ASP A 512 24.16 -8.70 -15.69
N LYS A 513 25.32 -8.23 -15.21
CA LYS A 513 25.74 -6.83 -15.29
C LYS A 513 26.81 -6.68 -16.35
N ILE A 514 26.58 -5.78 -17.30
CA ILE A 514 27.47 -5.55 -18.44
C ILE A 514 27.67 -4.05 -18.62
N GLU A 515 28.92 -3.62 -18.78
CA GLU A 515 29.25 -2.24 -19.11
C GLU A 515 28.52 -1.80 -20.40
N ALA A 516 27.98 -0.58 -20.41
CA ALA A 516 27.11 -0.14 -21.51
C ALA A 516 27.79 -0.21 -22.89
N ALA A 517 29.12 0.00 -22.94
CA ALA A 517 29.90 -0.09 -24.17
C ALA A 517 30.05 -1.53 -24.69
N ASP A 518 29.96 -2.52 -23.80
CA ASP A 518 30.22 -3.92 -24.10
C ASP A 518 28.93 -4.70 -24.41
N VAL A 519 27.75 -4.12 -24.18
CA VAL A 519 26.43 -4.73 -24.46
C VAL A 519 26.32 -5.26 -25.88
N ALA A 520 26.85 -4.56 -26.89
CA ALA A 520 26.78 -5.00 -28.27
C ALA A 520 27.57 -6.30 -28.56
N PHE A 521 28.52 -6.65 -27.70
CA PHE A 521 29.44 -7.78 -27.86
C PHE A 521 29.16 -8.91 -26.87
N GLU A 522 28.79 -8.57 -25.65
CA GLU A 522 28.62 -9.54 -24.54
C GLU A 522 27.16 -9.95 -24.31
N ALA A 523 26.17 -9.15 -24.73
CA ALA A 523 24.78 -9.52 -24.55
C ALA A 523 24.41 -10.72 -25.42
N LYS A 524 23.74 -11.69 -24.79
CA LYS A 524 23.33 -12.94 -25.46
C LYS A 524 21.92 -12.80 -26.05
N PRO A 525 21.56 -13.60 -27.07
CA PRO A 525 20.20 -13.67 -27.60
C PRO A 525 19.12 -13.84 -26.52
N GLU A 526 19.40 -14.62 -25.48
CA GLU A 526 18.48 -14.83 -24.36
C GLU A 526 18.22 -13.54 -23.56
N HIS A 527 19.23 -12.68 -23.38
CA HIS A 527 19.04 -11.38 -22.72
C HIS A 527 18.07 -10.50 -23.51
N ALA A 528 18.25 -10.44 -24.84
CA ALA A 528 17.36 -9.70 -25.73
C ALA A 528 15.94 -10.25 -25.66
N THR A 529 15.78 -11.57 -25.79
CA THR A 529 14.47 -12.24 -25.68
C THR A 529 13.77 -11.92 -24.36
N THR A 530 14.45 -12.10 -23.23
CA THR A 530 13.84 -11.89 -21.91
C THR A 530 13.52 -10.42 -21.68
N LEU A 531 14.47 -9.51 -21.91
CA LEU A 531 14.27 -8.08 -21.61
C LEU A 531 13.18 -7.47 -22.51
N ILE A 532 13.22 -7.73 -23.81
CA ILE A 532 12.24 -7.18 -24.76
C ILE A 532 10.83 -7.76 -24.49
N SER A 533 10.72 -9.03 -24.08
CA SER A 533 9.44 -9.60 -23.62
C SER A 533 8.89 -8.90 -22.39
N MET A 534 9.76 -8.62 -21.41
CA MET A 534 9.35 -7.88 -20.22
C MET A 534 8.95 -6.44 -20.56
N GLN A 535 9.67 -5.76 -21.45
CA GLN A 535 9.36 -4.39 -21.89
C GLN A 535 7.99 -4.29 -22.56
N ASN A 536 7.70 -5.20 -23.49
CA ASN A 536 6.54 -5.07 -24.38
C ASN A 536 5.29 -5.82 -23.88
N ALA A 537 5.46 -6.89 -23.10
CA ALA A 537 4.34 -7.73 -22.67
C ALA A 537 4.29 -8.00 -21.15
N ALA A 538 5.30 -7.55 -20.38
CA ALA A 538 5.42 -7.83 -18.95
C ALA A 538 5.32 -9.34 -18.63
N VAL A 539 6.00 -10.14 -19.47
CA VAL A 539 6.12 -11.60 -19.34
C VAL A 539 7.54 -12.05 -19.69
N VAL A 540 7.89 -13.27 -19.30
CA VAL A 540 9.15 -13.94 -19.62
C VAL A 540 8.85 -15.23 -20.38
N PRO A 541 9.39 -15.47 -21.58
CA PRO A 541 9.11 -16.69 -22.34
C PRO A 541 9.79 -17.92 -21.73
N VAL A 542 9.11 -19.07 -21.83
CA VAL A 542 9.67 -20.39 -21.44
C VAL A 542 10.69 -20.88 -22.46
N GLU A 543 10.34 -20.75 -23.75
CA GLU A 543 11.24 -21.10 -24.83
C GLU A 543 12.37 -20.08 -24.95
N ARG A 544 13.61 -20.58 -24.90
CA ARG A 544 14.83 -19.79 -25.05
C ARG A 544 15.07 -19.50 -26.54
N ALA A 545 15.92 -18.53 -26.84
CA ALA A 545 16.29 -18.11 -28.20
C ALA A 545 16.99 -19.22 -29.03
N GLN A 546 16.26 -20.29 -29.36
CA GLN A 546 16.76 -21.44 -30.13
C GLN A 546 16.43 -21.34 -31.62
N THR A 547 15.51 -20.44 -31.97
CA THR A 547 15.08 -20.17 -33.35
C THR A 547 15.57 -18.79 -33.81
N ALA A 548 15.75 -18.63 -35.12
CA ALA A 548 16.12 -17.33 -35.70
C ALA A 548 15.06 -16.24 -35.47
N ILE A 549 13.81 -16.65 -35.22
CA ILE A 549 12.63 -15.80 -35.05
C ILE A 549 11.87 -16.24 -33.82
N GLN A 550 11.50 -15.30 -32.96
CA GLN A 550 10.70 -15.53 -31.77
C GLN A 550 9.59 -14.48 -31.67
N ILE A 551 8.34 -14.94 -31.55
CA ILE A 551 7.18 -14.06 -31.32
C ILE A 551 7.16 -13.68 -29.85
N ILE A 552 7.05 -12.38 -29.57
CA ILE A 552 7.09 -11.81 -28.21
C ILE A 552 5.70 -11.46 -27.73
N ALA A 553 4.92 -10.82 -28.59
CA ALA A 553 3.58 -10.37 -28.26
C ALA A 553 2.75 -10.24 -29.53
N THR A 554 1.47 -10.57 -29.39
CA THR A 554 0.47 -10.46 -30.44
C THR A 554 -0.66 -9.58 -29.89
N GLY A 555 -0.97 -8.50 -30.59
CA GLY A 555 -2.16 -7.69 -30.36
C GLY A 555 -3.21 -7.92 -31.45
N ASP A 556 -4.29 -7.14 -31.41
CA ASP A 556 -5.42 -7.30 -32.34
C ASP A 556 -5.05 -7.03 -33.81
N ASP A 557 -4.11 -6.13 -34.06
CA ASP A 557 -3.66 -5.75 -35.41
C ASP A 557 -2.14 -5.64 -35.56
N TRP A 558 -1.37 -6.05 -34.55
CA TRP A 558 0.09 -5.93 -34.50
C TRP A 558 0.78 -7.18 -33.96
N LEU A 559 2.00 -7.43 -34.44
CA LEU A 559 2.88 -8.50 -33.97
C LEU A 559 4.25 -7.95 -33.62
N THR A 560 4.78 -8.30 -32.45
CA THR A 560 6.16 -7.99 -32.05
C THR A 560 7.00 -9.25 -32.05
N VAL A 561 8.14 -9.19 -32.74
CA VAL A 561 9.01 -10.33 -33.02
C VAL A 561 10.47 -9.96 -32.79
N ILE A 562 11.27 -10.89 -32.32
CA ILE A 562 12.74 -10.78 -32.33
C ILE A 562 13.28 -11.66 -33.43
N CYS A 563 14.16 -11.09 -34.26
CA CYS A 563 14.90 -11.79 -35.29
C CYS A 563 16.40 -11.68 -34.99
N HIS A 564 16.98 -12.78 -34.48
CA HIS A 564 18.40 -12.83 -34.09
C HIS A 564 19.34 -12.86 -35.30
N ALA A 565 18.88 -13.41 -36.43
CA ALA A 565 19.63 -13.46 -37.67
C ALA A 565 18.71 -13.32 -38.90
N ALA A 566 19.01 -12.34 -39.76
CA ALA A 566 18.25 -12.07 -40.99
C ALA A 566 18.72 -12.97 -42.16
N THR A 567 18.59 -14.29 -42.02
CA THR A 567 18.83 -15.23 -43.12
C THR A 567 17.69 -15.18 -44.15
N PRO A 568 17.88 -15.59 -45.40
CA PRO A 568 16.80 -15.62 -46.39
C PRO A 568 15.55 -16.38 -45.92
N GLU A 569 15.73 -17.48 -45.20
CA GLU A 569 14.65 -18.28 -44.60
C GLU A 569 13.92 -17.47 -43.52
N ALA A 570 14.66 -16.80 -42.64
CA ALA A 570 14.08 -15.96 -41.60
C ALA A 570 13.26 -14.80 -42.22
N VAL A 571 13.79 -14.14 -43.24
CA VAL A 571 13.04 -13.05 -43.91
C VAL A 571 11.76 -13.58 -44.57
N ASN A 572 11.78 -14.78 -45.17
CA ASN A 572 10.58 -15.40 -45.73
C ASN A 572 9.53 -15.72 -44.66
N VAL A 573 9.96 -16.24 -43.50
CA VAL A 573 9.06 -16.48 -42.36
C VAL A 573 8.46 -15.16 -41.87
N LEU A 574 9.30 -14.14 -41.64
CA LEU A 574 8.83 -12.81 -41.21
C LEU A 574 7.82 -12.19 -42.18
N ALA A 575 8.04 -12.34 -43.49
CA ALA A 575 7.13 -11.83 -44.51
C ALA A 575 5.78 -12.57 -44.53
N ALA A 576 5.73 -13.83 -44.11
CA ALA A 576 4.50 -14.61 -44.04
C ALA A 576 3.68 -14.34 -42.76
N LEU A 577 4.32 -13.91 -41.67
CA LEU A 577 3.67 -13.74 -40.35
C LEU A 577 2.43 -12.83 -40.37
N PRO A 578 2.44 -11.64 -41.01
CA PRO A 578 1.26 -10.78 -41.03
C PRO A 578 0.03 -11.47 -41.63
N ALA A 579 0.21 -12.18 -42.75
CA ALA A 579 -0.86 -12.92 -43.41
C ALA A 579 -1.33 -14.14 -42.60
N GLN A 580 -0.41 -14.86 -41.96
CA GLN A 580 -0.73 -16.03 -41.12
C GLN A 580 -1.56 -15.66 -39.88
N HIS A 581 -1.30 -14.49 -39.31
CA HIS A 581 -1.98 -14.02 -38.10
C HIS A 581 -3.11 -13.02 -38.39
N GLY A 582 -3.31 -12.59 -39.64
CA GLY A 582 -4.33 -11.62 -40.04
C GLY A 582 -4.05 -10.20 -39.53
N LEU A 583 -2.79 -9.80 -39.43
CA LEU A 583 -2.34 -8.55 -38.78
C LEU A 583 -1.81 -7.53 -39.79
N ALA A 584 -2.01 -6.23 -39.50
CA ALA A 584 -1.61 -5.13 -40.37
C ALA A 584 -0.20 -4.58 -40.05
N ARG A 585 0.30 -4.79 -38.83
CA ARG A 585 1.54 -4.17 -38.35
C ARG A 585 2.52 -5.20 -37.83
N LEU A 586 3.76 -5.15 -38.32
CA LEU A 586 4.86 -6.00 -37.85
C LEU A 586 5.97 -5.13 -37.24
N ALA A 587 6.29 -5.39 -35.98
CA ALA A 587 7.44 -4.82 -35.27
C ALA A 587 8.51 -5.90 -35.10
N VAL A 588 9.72 -5.65 -35.61
CA VAL A 588 10.83 -6.61 -35.56
C VAL A 588 12.06 -6.00 -34.90
N PHE A 589 12.49 -6.59 -33.78
CA PHE A 589 13.79 -6.29 -33.18
C PHE A 589 14.86 -7.16 -33.82
N CYS A 590 15.92 -6.57 -34.38
CA CYS A 590 17.01 -7.32 -34.98
C CYS A 590 18.37 -6.58 -34.85
N PRO A 591 19.50 -7.26 -35.11
CA PRO A 591 20.82 -6.62 -35.07
C PRO A 591 21.03 -5.56 -36.16
N ARG A 592 20.32 -5.64 -37.28
CA ARG A 592 20.49 -4.77 -38.46
C ARG A 592 19.15 -4.27 -39.00
N PRO A 593 18.48 -3.32 -38.31
CA PRO A 593 17.10 -2.91 -38.61
C PRO A 593 16.94 -2.39 -40.04
N LYS A 594 17.80 -1.44 -40.48
CA LYS A 594 17.73 -0.85 -41.83
C LYS A 594 17.85 -1.89 -42.95
N ALA A 595 18.71 -2.89 -42.78
CA ALA A 595 18.91 -3.94 -43.78
C ALA A 595 17.69 -4.88 -43.83
N LEU A 596 17.17 -5.28 -42.65
CA LEU A 596 15.99 -6.14 -42.59
C LEU A 596 14.74 -5.45 -43.17
N ALA A 597 14.56 -4.16 -42.90
CA ALA A 597 13.44 -3.38 -43.45
C ALA A 597 13.45 -3.38 -44.99
N ALA A 598 14.63 -3.18 -45.61
CA ALA A 598 14.76 -3.25 -47.07
C ALA A 598 14.40 -4.65 -47.61
N LEU A 599 14.88 -5.71 -46.96
CA LEU A 599 14.63 -7.10 -47.37
C LEU A 599 13.16 -7.52 -47.23
N LEU A 600 12.43 -6.96 -46.25
CA LEU A 600 10.99 -7.18 -46.08
C LEU A 600 10.18 -6.38 -47.11
N ALA A 601 10.59 -5.14 -47.40
CA ALA A 601 9.95 -4.30 -48.41
C ALA A 601 10.03 -4.93 -49.82
N GLU A 602 11.15 -5.57 -50.17
CA GLU A 602 11.29 -6.35 -51.41
C GLU A 602 10.28 -7.51 -51.52
N ARG A 603 9.79 -8.01 -50.38
CA ARG A 603 8.75 -9.06 -50.29
C ARG A 603 7.34 -8.49 -50.11
N GLY A 604 7.16 -7.19 -50.26
CA GLY A 604 5.88 -6.51 -50.13
C GLY A 604 5.38 -6.36 -48.70
N VAL A 605 6.26 -6.48 -47.70
CA VAL A 605 5.90 -6.35 -46.28
C VAL A 605 6.55 -5.12 -45.68
N GLU A 606 5.73 -4.18 -45.25
CA GLU A 606 6.18 -3.01 -44.50
C GLU A 606 6.24 -3.36 -43.00
N ALA A 607 7.41 -3.19 -42.38
CA ALA A 607 7.63 -3.54 -40.98
C ALA A 607 8.44 -2.45 -40.25
N ASN A 608 8.05 -2.17 -39.02
CA ASN A 608 8.82 -1.32 -38.11
C ASN A 608 9.98 -2.14 -37.56
N THR A 609 11.22 -1.77 -37.88
CA THR A 609 12.42 -2.50 -37.43
C THR A 609 13.19 -1.71 -36.38
N TYR A 610 13.62 -2.39 -35.33
CA TYR A 610 14.30 -1.81 -34.18
C TYR A 610 15.62 -2.52 -33.90
N SER A 611 16.61 -1.78 -33.39
CA SER A 611 17.90 -2.34 -32.98
C SER A 611 17.74 -3.11 -31.66
N ILE A 612 18.24 -4.36 -31.61
CA ILE A 612 18.31 -5.13 -30.36
C ILE A 612 19.20 -4.40 -29.34
N VAL A 613 20.35 -3.88 -29.76
CA VAL A 613 21.30 -3.22 -28.86
C VAL A 613 20.65 -1.98 -28.23
N ASP A 614 19.96 -1.16 -29.03
CA ASP A 614 19.31 0.04 -28.51
C ASP A 614 18.18 -0.34 -27.53
N ALA A 615 17.44 -1.41 -27.81
CA ALA A 615 16.40 -1.92 -26.91
C ALA A 615 16.97 -2.41 -25.57
N LEU A 616 18.17 -3.01 -25.57
CA LEU A 616 18.87 -3.45 -24.36
C LEU A 616 19.35 -2.28 -23.50
N LEU A 617 19.80 -1.19 -24.13
CA LEU A 617 20.27 0.02 -23.46
C LEU A 617 19.12 0.93 -22.99
N ASN A 618 17.97 0.84 -23.62
CA ASN A 618 16.82 1.71 -23.38
C ASN A 618 16.35 1.66 -21.91
N GLY A 619 16.17 2.82 -21.29
CA GLY A 619 15.73 2.96 -19.89
C GLY A 619 16.81 2.65 -18.83
N GLN A 620 18.00 2.21 -19.25
CA GLN A 620 19.06 1.77 -18.32
C GLN A 620 20.26 2.73 -18.24
N VAL A 621 20.56 3.46 -19.31
CA VAL A 621 21.69 4.41 -19.38
C VAL A 621 21.19 5.85 -19.18
N ARG A 622 21.91 6.65 -18.36
CA ARG A 622 21.62 8.08 -18.18
C ARG A 622 22.20 8.90 -19.35
N GLY A 623 21.37 9.17 -20.36
CA GLY A 623 21.49 10.34 -21.24
C GLY A 623 21.97 10.08 -22.68
N GLY A 624 21.08 10.34 -23.65
CA GLY A 624 21.41 10.53 -25.06
C GLY A 624 20.19 10.40 -26.00
N GLN A 625 19.36 11.45 -26.07
CA GLN A 625 18.15 11.59 -26.94
C GLN A 625 16.99 10.69 -26.46
N GLY A 626 15.84 11.20 -26.04
CA GLY A 626 14.99 12.21 -26.66
C GLY A 626 13.61 11.58 -26.69
N ALA A 627 12.68 12.14 -25.93
CA ALA A 627 11.27 11.79 -26.05
C ALA A 627 10.81 12.02 -27.50
N SER A 628 10.58 10.94 -28.24
CA SER A 628 9.71 10.93 -29.43
C SER A 628 9.32 9.49 -29.77
N ALA A 629 8.20 9.05 -29.22
CA ALA A 629 7.18 8.26 -29.90
C ALA A 629 5.89 8.39 -29.08
#